data_AF-A0A930FH13-F1
#
_entry.id   AF-A0A930FH13-F1
#
_cell.length_a   1.000
_cell.length_b   1.000
_cell.length_c   1.000
_cell.angle_alpha   90.00
_cell.angle_beta   90.00
_cell.angle_gamma   90.00
#
_symmetry.space_group_name_H-M   'P 1'
#
loop_
_entity.id
_entity.type
_entity.pdbx_description
1 polymer ?
#
loop_
_entity_poly.entity_id
_entity_poly.type
_entity_poly.pdbx_seq_one_letter_code
_entity_poly.pdbx_strand_id
1 'polypeptide(L)'
;MNQILTLLSDIRFIIAVGAIFVLLLIILIVTTVRARRYKSEYIELENRYQSLKQIPLSLKMNKAIAVSRVNQDTVDRVNSAQNKFDEVQSCISALTSKLADLERYISAGTLSKAGNTIKDIETSMTTTEADAKTLENMLDAILAKETAQREEVTALKNRFRALKA
;
A
#
# COMPACT_ATOMS: atom_id res chain seq x y z
N MET A 1 -44.79 39.96 17.28
CA MET A 1 -44.93 39.66 15.84
C MET A 1 -44.46 40.84 14.97
N ASN A 2 -44.92 42.07 15.25
CA ASN A 2 -44.54 43.26 14.45
C ASN A 2 -43.04 43.65 14.54
N GLN A 3 -42.37 43.45 15.68
CA GLN A 3 -40.94 43.74 15.82
C GLN A 3 -40.03 42.79 15.01
N ILE A 4 -40.46 41.53 14.84
CA ILE A 4 -39.75 40.54 14.02
C ILE A 4 -39.88 40.91 12.54
N LEU A 5 -41.08 41.36 12.12
CA LEU A 5 -41.34 41.85 10.76
C LEU A 5 -40.53 43.11 10.42
N THR A 6 -40.36 44.05 11.36
CA THR A 6 -39.54 45.25 11.14
C THR A 6 -38.04 44.94 11.09
N LEU A 7 -37.56 43.93 11.83
CA LEU A 7 -36.17 43.45 11.72
C LEU A 7 -35.93 42.69 10.42
N LEU A 8 -36.90 41.89 9.95
CA LEU A 8 -36.83 41.19 8.66
C LEU A 8 -36.87 42.14 7.46
N SER A 9 -37.52 43.30 7.59
CA SER A 9 -37.65 44.30 6.52
C SER A 9 -36.44 45.24 6.40
N ASP A 10 -35.46 45.16 7.31
CA ASP A 10 -34.23 45.94 7.18
C ASP A 10 -33.34 45.29 6.11
N ILE A 11 -33.05 46.03 5.05
CA ILE A 11 -32.23 45.57 3.92
C ILE A 11 -30.85 45.06 4.39
N ARG A 12 -30.34 45.59 5.51
CA ARG A 12 -29.09 45.14 6.14
C ARG A 12 -29.20 43.71 6.68
N PHE A 13 -30.35 43.33 7.23
CA PHE A 13 -30.60 41.97 7.72
C PHE A 13 -30.70 40.98 6.56
N ILE A 14 -31.39 41.35 5.47
CA ILE A 14 -31.49 40.51 4.27
C ILE A 14 -30.11 40.27 3.64
N ILE A 15 -29.27 41.31 3.54
CA ILE A 15 -27.88 41.18 3.05
C ILE A 15 -27.05 40.28 3.98
N ALA A 16 -27.18 40.42 5.30
CA ALA A 16 -26.45 39.59 6.26
C ALA A 16 -26.85 38.11 6.17
N VAL A 17 -28.14 37.79 6.08
CA VAL A 17 -28.64 36.42 5.89
C VAL A 17 -28.18 35.86 4.54
N GLY A 18 -28.23 36.67 3.46
CA GLY A 18 -27.72 36.29 2.15
C GLY A 18 -26.23 35.96 2.18
N ALA A 19 -25.41 36.76 2.88
CA ALA A 19 -23.98 36.52 3.04
C ALA A 19 -23.68 35.22 3.79
N ILE A 20 -24.41 34.92 4.87
CA ILE A 20 -24.29 33.66 5.62
C ILE A 20 -24.69 32.48 4.73
N PHE A 21 -25.76 32.60 3.95
CA PHE A 21 -26.20 31.56 3.03
C PHE A 21 -25.14 31.26 1.96
N VAL A 22 -24.56 32.29 1.35
CA VAL A 22 -23.46 32.13 0.38
C VAL A 22 -22.24 31.47 1.04
N LEU A 23 -21.91 31.85 2.27
CA LEU A 23 -20.80 31.24 3.00
C LEU A 23 -21.04 29.75 3.28
N LEU A 24 -22.25 29.36 3.67
CA LEU A 24 -22.64 27.96 3.85
C LEU A 24 -22.56 27.18 2.53
N LEU A 25 -22.98 27.76 1.41
CA LEU A 25 -22.85 27.15 0.09
C LEU A 25 -21.39 26.90 -0.28
N ILE A 26 -20.50 27.86 -0.03
CA ILE A 26 -19.06 27.70 -0.29
C ILE A 26 -18.51 26.52 0.53
N ILE A 27 -18.84 26.45 1.82
CA ILE A 27 -18.39 25.33 2.68
C ILE A 27 -18.89 23.99 2.14
N LEU A 28 -20.15 23.91 1.73
CA LEU A 28 -20.74 22.69 1.18
C LEU A 28 -20.06 22.25 -0.13
N ILE A 29 -19.76 23.18 -1.02
CA ILE A 29 -19.03 22.89 -2.26
C ILE A 29 -17.61 22.39 -1.95
N VAL A 30 -16.88 23.07 -1.06
CA VAL A 30 -15.51 22.68 -0.70
C VAL A 30 -15.47 21.29 -0.06
N THR A 31 -16.39 20.98 0.85
CA THR A 31 -16.43 19.68 1.53
C THR A 31 -16.77 18.54 0.56
N THR A 32 -17.75 18.75 -0.34
CA THR A 32 -18.13 17.74 -1.34
C THR A 32 -17.01 17.49 -2.35
N VAL A 33 -16.32 18.53 -2.82
CA VAL A 33 -15.18 18.39 -3.73
C VAL A 33 -14.02 17.64 -3.05
N ARG A 34 -13.68 18.00 -1.80
CA ARG A 34 -12.63 17.31 -1.04
C ARG A 34 -12.95 15.84 -0.80
N ALA A 35 -14.20 15.52 -0.44
CA ALA A 35 -14.63 14.13 -0.24
C ALA A 35 -14.49 13.30 -1.52
N ARG A 36 -14.89 13.85 -2.68
CA ARG A 36 -14.70 13.20 -3.99
C ARG A 36 -13.23 12.96 -4.30
N ARG A 37 -12.38 13.95 -4.05
CA ARG A 37 -10.93 13.83 -4.26
C ARG A 37 -10.35 12.71 -3.40
N TYR A 38 -10.64 12.67 -2.11
CA TYR A 38 -10.14 11.62 -1.22
C TYR A 38 -10.66 10.23 -1.59
N LYS A 39 -11.88 10.13 -2.10
CA LYS A 39 -12.38 8.86 -2.64
C LYS A 39 -11.55 8.40 -3.86
N SER A 40 -11.15 9.31 -4.73
CA SER A 40 -10.25 8.99 -5.86
C SER A 40 -8.88 8.54 -5.38
N GLU A 41 -8.28 9.27 -4.43
CA GLU A 41 -6.97 8.93 -3.84
C GLU A 41 -7.02 7.57 -3.12
N TYR A 42 -8.12 7.25 -2.42
CA TYR A 42 -8.34 5.94 -1.81
C TYR A 42 -8.31 4.81 -2.84
N ILE A 43 -9.03 4.94 -3.96
CA ILE A 43 -9.07 3.93 -5.03
C ILE A 43 -7.66 3.69 -5.61
N GLU A 44 -6.89 4.76 -5.81
CA GLU A 44 -5.51 4.66 -6.29
C GLU A 44 -4.62 3.90 -5.30
N LEU A 45 -4.70 4.25 -4.01
CA LEU A 45 -3.94 3.57 -2.96
C LEU A 45 -4.35 2.10 -2.80
N GLU A 46 -5.64 1.79 -2.95
CA GLU A 46 -6.16 0.41 -2.94
C GLU A 46 -5.62 -0.40 -4.12
N ASN A 47 -5.58 0.17 -5.32
CA ASN A 47 -5.02 -0.49 -6.51
C ASN A 47 -3.52 -0.78 -6.34
N ARG A 48 -2.76 0.18 -5.78
CA ARG A 48 -1.34 -0.01 -5.44
C ARG A 48 -1.15 -1.12 -4.41
N TYR A 49 -1.94 -1.10 -3.33
CA TYR A 49 -1.94 -2.15 -2.31
C TYR A 49 -2.25 -3.53 -2.90
N GLN A 50 -3.23 -3.62 -3.80
CA GLN A 50 -3.58 -4.88 -4.45
C GLN A 50 -2.45 -5.37 -5.36
N SER A 51 -1.76 -4.47 -6.06
CA SER A 51 -0.57 -4.80 -6.87
C SER A 51 0.57 -5.32 -6.01
N LEU A 52 0.80 -4.70 -4.84
CA LEU A 52 1.79 -5.16 -3.86
C LEU A 52 1.50 -6.59 -3.38
N LYS A 53 0.23 -6.93 -3.13
CA LYS A 53 -0.19 -8.29 -2.73
C LYS A 53 -0.06 -9.34 -3.82
N GLN A 54 -0.04 -8.94 -5.09
CA GLN A 54 0.11 -9.88 -6.20
C GLN A 54 1.55 -10.39 -6.34
N ILE A 55 2.53 -9.73 -5.72
CA ILE A 55 3.91 -10.20 -5.71
C ILE A 55 3.95 -11.51 -4.90
N PRO A 56 4.41 -12.64 -5.48
CA PRO A 56 4.35 -13.95 -4.84
C PRO A 56 5.51 -14.14 -3.84
N LEU A 57 5.73 -13.18 -2.94
CA LEU A 57 6.85 -13.16 -1.99
C LEU A 57 6.86 -14.40 -1.09
N SER A 58 5.71 -14.81 -0.55
CA SER A 58 5.62 -15.99 0.32
C SER A 58 6.02 -17.27 -0.42
N LEU A 59 5.62 -17.41 -1.69
CA LEU A 59 5.98 -18.56 -2.52
C LEU A 59 7.48 -18.56 -2.81
N LYS A 60 8.05 -17.42 -3.23
CA LYS A 60 9.48 -17.28 -3.48
C LYS A 60 10.30 -17.54 -2.21
N MET A 61 9.85 -17.04 -1.06
CA MET A 61 10.49 -17.23 0.24
C MET A 61 10.49 -18.70 0.65
N ASN A 62 9.35 -19.39 0.55
CA ASN A 62 9.25 -20.82 0.85
C ASN A 62 10.19 -21.66 -0.02
N LYS A 63 10.34 -21.32 -1.31
CA LYS A 63 11.32 -21.97 -2.19
C LYS A 63 12.75 -21.69 -1.74
N ALA A 64 13.08 -20.45 -1.39
CA ALA A 64 14.41 -20.08 -0.91
C ALA A 64 14.79 -20.84 0.39
N ILE A 65 13.85 -20.99 1.32
CA ILE A 65 14.04 -21.81 2.54
C ILE A 65 14.28 -23.28 2.20
N ALA A 66 13.57 -23.83 1.21
CA ALA A 66 13.81 -25.20 0.77
C ALA A 66 15.22 -25.38 0.18
N VAL A 67 15.71 -24.37 -0.56
CA VAL A 67 17.08 -24.35 -1.10
C VAL A 67 18.12 -24.30 0.00
N SER A 68 17.96 -23.47 1.04
CA SER A 68 18.96 -23.35 2.10
C SER A 68 19.15 -24.61 2.95
N ARG A 69 18.14 -25.47 3.02
CA ARG A 69 18.24 -26.78 3.70
C ARG A 69 19.21 -27.74 3.03
N VAL A 70 19.46 -27.57 1.73
CA VAL A 70 20.33 -28.44 0.93
C VAL A 70 21.60 -27.75 0.44
N ASN A 71 21.67 -26.42 0.52
CA ASN A 71 22.82 -25.62 0.14
C ASN A 71 23.21 -24.62 1.25
N GLN A 72 24.23 -25.00 2.04
CA GLN A 72 24.72 -24.22 3.17
C GLN A 72 25.14 -22.79 2.78
N ASP A 73 25.66 -22.60 1.57
CA ASP A 73 26.12 -21.29 1.06
C ASP A 73 24.98 -20.27 0.87
N THR A 74 23.72 -20.72 0.94
CA THR A 74 22.55 -19.86 0.78
C THR A 74 21.87 -19.51 2.11
N VAL A 75 22.28 -20.14 3.22
CA VAL A 75 21.63 -19.98 4.54
C VAL A 75 21.63 -18.52 4.99
N ASP A 76 22.76 -17.83 4.97
CA ASP A 76 22.85 -16.45 5.45
C ASP A 76 22.01 -15.48 4.60
N ARG A 77 21.96 -15.73 3.29
CA ARG A 77 21.14 -14.93 2.35
C ARG A 77 19.66 -15.15 2.60
N VAL A 78 19.25 -16.40 2.85
CA VAL A 78 17.86 -16.75 3.18
C VAL A 78 17.47 -16.18 4.54
N ASN A 79 18.32 -16.23 5.56
CA ASN A 79 18.04 -15.61 6.86
C ASN A 79 17.84 -14.09 6.73
N SER A 80 18.69 -13.43 5.95
CA SER A 80 18.55 -12.00 5.66
C SER A 80 17.26 -11.67 4.89
N ALA A 81 16.87 -12.54 3.95
CA ALA A 81 15.62 -12.42 3.21
C ALA A 81 14.39 -12.66 4.12
N GLN A 82 14.47 -13.59 5.09
CA GLN A 82 13.38 -13.87 6.04
C GLN A 82 13.07 -12.65 6.90
N ASN A 83 14.08 -11.99 7.45
CA ASN A 83 13.87 -10.78 8.27
C ASN A 83 13.16 -9.68 7.47
N LYS A 84 13.61 -9.43 6.23
CA LYS A 84 12.93 -8.47 5.34
C LYS A 84 11.53 -8.91 4.94
N PHE A 85 11.31 -10.21 4.75
CA PHE A 85 9.98 -10.76 4.46
C PHE A 85 9.02 -10.48 5.61
N ASP A 86 9.46 -10.70 6.85
CA ASP A 86 8.64 -10.45 8.04
C ASP A 86 8.34 -8.95 8.20
N GLU A 87 9.31 -8.07 7.93
CA GLU A 87 9.13 -6.61 7.91
C GLU A 87 8.10 -6.19 6.84
N VAL A 88 8.27 -6.62 5.60
CA VAL A 88 7.34 -6.31 4.49
C VAL A 88 5.94 -6.83 4.81
N GLN A 89 5.81 -8.04 5.36
CA GLN A 89 4.52 -8.61 5.71
C GLN A 89 3.82 -7.86 6.85
N SER A 90 4.59 -7.37 7.83
CA SER A 90 4.11 -6.50 8.89
C SER A 90 3.58 -5.18 8.33
N CYS A 91 4.34 -4.55 7.43
CA CYS A 91 3.93 -3.31 6.77
C CYS A 91 2.67 -3.48 5.91
N ILE A 92 2.56 -4.57 5.13
CA ILE A 92 1.34 -4.90 4.37
C ILE A 92 0.13 -5.06 5.31
N SER A 93 0.32 -5.71 6.44
CA SER A 93 -0.75 -5.89 7.44
C SER A 93 -1.19 -4.54 8.02
N ALA A 94 -0.25 -3.65 8.34
CA ALA A 94 -0.55 -2.29 8.82
C ALA A 94 -1.20 -1.41 7.74
N LEU A 95 -0.84 -1.54 6.47
CA LEU A 95 -1.49 -0.84 5.36
C LEU A 95 -2.96 -1.25 5.23
N THR A 96 -3.28 -2.52 5.50
CA THR A 96 -4.66 -3.04 5.48
C THR A 96 -5.55 -2.28 6.46
N SER A 97 -5.10 -2.12 7.71
CA SER A 97 -5.88 -1.39 8.73
C SER A 97 -5.99 0.09 8.41
N LYS A 98 -4.90 0.73 7.93
CA LYS A 98 -4.93 2.14 7.54
C LYS A 98 -5.89 2.42 6.38
N LEU A 99 -5.94 1.54 5.37
CA LEU A 99 -6.89 1.66 4.25
C LEU A 99 -8.35 1.56 4.73
N ALA A 100 -8.64 0.62 5.63
CA ALA A 100 -9.97 0.50 6.23
C ALA A 100 -10.36 1.75 7.04
N ASP A 101 -9.44 2.30 7.83
CA ASP A 101 -9.65 3.56 8.56
C ASP A 101 -9.88 4.74 7.60
N LEU A 102 -9.12 4.82 6.51
CA LEU A 102 -9.30 5.86 5.49
C LEU A 102 -10.69 5.80 4.87
N GLU A 103 -11.14 4.62 4.45
CA GLU A 103 -12.49 4.42 3.89
C GLU A 103 -13.56 4.87 4.89
N ARG A 104 -13.40 4.51 6.17
CA ARG A 104 -14.29 4.93 7.25
C ARG A 104 -14.29 6.44 7.43
N TYR A 105 -13.13 7.10 7.40
CA TYR A 105 -13.05 8.56 7.56
C TYR A 105 -13.66 9.33 6.38
N ILE A 106 -13.48 8.83 5.16
CA ILE A 106 -14.13 9.40 3.97
C ILE A 106 -15.65 9.26 4.08
N SER A 107 -16.12 8.06 4.45
CA SER A 107 -17.55 7.76 4.58
C SER A 107 -18.23 8.56 5.69
N ALA A 108 -17.52 8.79 6.81
CA ALA A 108 -18.01 9.61 7.92
C ALA A 108 -17.89 11.13 7.68
N GLY A 109 -17.30 11.57 6.56
CA GLY A 109 -17.08 12.98 6.27
C GLY A 109 -16.02 13.65 7.15
N THR A 110 -15.21 12.87 7.88
CA THR A 110 -14.11 13.39 8.72
C THR A 110 -12.88 13.68 7.86
N LEU A 111 -13.01 14.67 6.96
CA LEU A 111 -12.05 14.96 5.89
C LEU A 111 -10.64 15.33 6.39
N SER A 112 -10.52 15.95 7.57
CA SER A 112 -9.21 16.25 8.17
C SER A 112 -8.43 14.97 8.52
N LYS A 113 -9.11 14.00 9.13
CA LYS A 113 -8.50 12.70 9.46
C LYS A 113 -8.15 11.93 8.20
N ALA A 114 -9.07 11.88 7.23
CA ALA A 114 -8.83 11.24 5.94
C ALA A 114 -7.58 11.80 5.25
N GLY A 115 -7.44 13.13 5.18
CA GLY A 115 -6.27 13.77 4.57
C GLY A 115 -4.94 13.45 5.25
N ASN A 116 -4.91 13.31 6.58
CA ASN A 116 -3.70 12.87 7.29
C ASN A 116 -3.40 11.39 7.03
N THR A 117 -4.43 10.53 7.10
CA THR A 117 -4.27 9.10 6.85
C THR A 117 -3.81 8.80 5.42
N ILE A 118 -4.25 9.57 4.42
CA ILE A 118 -3.76 9.45 3.03
C ILE A 118 -2.24 9.65 2.97
N LYS A 119 -1.71 10.71 3.57
CA LYS A 119 -0.26 10.98 3.60
C LYS A 119 0.52 9.87 4.29
N ASP A 120 -0.02 9.36 5.39
CA ASP A 120 0.60 8.28 6.15
C ASP A 120 0.62 6.98 5.35
N ILE A 121 -0.47 6.67 4.64
CA ILE A 121 -0.56 5.50 3.75
C ILE A 121 0.41 5.68 2.59
N GLU A 122 0.44 6.84 1.93
CA GLU A 122 1.29 7.08 0.76
C GLU A 122 2.78 6.91 1.09
N THR A 123 3.20 7.42 2.26
CA THR A 123 4.56 7.22 2.77
C THR A 123 4.84 5.74 3.05
N SER A 124 3.93 5.08 3.77
CA SER A 124 4.09 3.66 4.13
C SER A 124 4.08 2.77 2.88
N MET A 125 3.24 3.08 1.90
CA MET A 125 3.09 2.33 0.64
C MET A 125 4.37 2.42 -0.18
N THR A 126 4.91 3.62 -0.35
CA THR A 126 6.13 3.85 -1.13
C THR A 126 7.32 3.09 -0.55
N THR A 127 7.50 3.12 0.77
CA THR A 127 8.55 2.35 1.44
C THR A 127 8.31 0.85 1.27
N THR A 128 7.08 0.38 1.51
CA THR A 128 6.76 -1.06 1.42
C THR A 128 6.92 -1.61 0.00
N GLU A 129 6.56 -0.84 -1.03
CA GLU A 129 6.78 -1.19 -2.43
C GLU A 129 8.27 -1.35 -2.76
N ALA A 130 9.11 -0.42 -2.28
CA ALA A 130 10.56 -0.48 -2.47
C ALA A 130 11.18 -1.68 -1.73
N ASP A 131 10.75 -1.95 -0.51
CA ASP A 131 11.23 -3.08 0.29
C ASP A 131 10.78 -4.42 -0.30
N ALA A 132 9.52 -4.52 -0.74
CA ALA A 132 9.00 -5.69 -1.44
C ALA A 132 9.77 -5.97 -2.73
N LYS A 133 10.10 -4.93 -3.51
CA LYS A 133 10.92 -5.06 -4.73
C LYS A 133 12.34 -5.52 -4.41
N THR A 134 12.94 -4.96 -3.36
CA THR A 134 14.27 -5.35 -2.90
C THR A 134 14.29 -6.82 -2.48
N LEU A 135 13.31 -7.24 -1.69
CA LEU A 135 13.14 -8.62 -1.27
C LEU A 135 12.90 -9.56 -2.46
N GLU A 136 12.05 -9.17 -3.40
CA GLU A 136 11.81 -9.92 -4.63
C GLU A 136 13.13 -10.21 -5.36
N ASN A 137 13.95 -9.19 -5.57
CA ASN A 137 15.25 -9.32 -6.23
C ASN A 137 16.22 -10.22 -5.45
N MET A 138 16.22 -10.12 -4.11
CA MET A 138 17.04 -11.00 -3.25
C MET A 138 16.64 -12.46 -3.42
N LEU A 139 15.33 -12.75 -3.44
CA LEU A 139 14.81 -14.10 -3.60
C LEU A 139 15.10 -14.65 -4.99
N ASP A 140 14.91 -13.85 -6.03
CA ASP A 140 15.20 -14.26 -7.41
C ASP A 140 16.69 -14.58 -7.60
N ALA A 141 17.60 -13.82 -6.97
CA ALA A 141 19.03 -14.10 -7.01
C ALA A 141 19.39 -15.43 -6.31
N ILE A 142 18.74 -15.76 -5.19
CA ILE A 142 18.95 -17.05 -4.49
C ILE A 142 18.49 -18.21 -5.38
N LEU A 143 17.29 -18.10 -5.96
CA LEU A 143 16.69 -19.15 -6.78
C LEU A 143 17.44 -19.34 -8.11
N ALA A 144 17.91 -18.26 -8.74
CA ALA A 144 18.69 -18.33 -9.97
C ALA A 144 20.03 -19.05 -9.76
N LYS A 145 20.74 -18.74 -8.66
CA LYS A 145 22.00 -19.43 -8.32
C LYS A 145 21.78 -20.94 -8.14
N GLU A 146 20.67 -21.31 -7.49
CA GLU A 146 20.33 -22.72 -7.31
C GLU A 146 19.99 -23.43 -8.62
N THR A 147 19.23 -22.77 -9.49
CA THR A 147 18.87 -23.33 -10.80
C THR A 147 20.13 -23.59 -11.63
N ALA A 148 21.05 -22.63 -11.69
CA ALA A 148 22.33 -22.79 -12.40
C ALA A 148 23.17 -23.95 -11.84
N GLN A 149 23.22 -24.10 -10.51
CA GLN A 149 23.95 -25.19 -9.87
C GLN A 149 23.33 -26.57 -10.20
N ARG A 150 22.00 -26.67 -10.24
CA ARG A 150 21.30 -27.91 -10.64
C ARG A 150 21.60 -28.31 -12.08
N GLU A 151 21.69 -27.34 -12.98
CA GLU A 151 22.05 -27.56 -14.39
C GLU A 151 23.49 -28.07 -14.52
N GLU A 152 24.45 -27.45 -13.82
CA GLU A 152 25.85 -27.86 -13.81
C GLU A 152 26.04 -29.29 -13.28
N VAL A 153 25.40 -29.63 -12.16
CA VAL A 153 25.42 -30.98 -11.59
C VAL A 153 24.84 -32.00 -12.57
N THR A 154 23.78 -31.64 -13.29
CA THR A 154 23.15 -32.52 -14.28
C THR A 154 24.07 -32.74 -15.48
N ALA A 155 24.71 -31.68 -15.99
CA ALA A 155 25.67 -31.78 -17.08
C ALA A 155 26.88 -32.66 -16.70
N LEU A 156 27.44 -32.48 -15.50
CA LEU A 156 28.52 -33.30 -14.97
C LEU A 156 28.12 -34.78 -14.84
N LYS A 157 26.93 -35.06 -14.30
CA LYS A 157 26.40 -36.43 -14.21
C LYS A 157 26.25 -37.09 -15.58
N ASN A 158 25.75 -36.36 -16.57
CA ASN A 158 25.60 -36.87 -17.94
C ASN A 158 26.96 -37.12 -18.59
N ARG A 159 27.93 -36.23 -18.42
CA ARG A 159 29.30 -36.41 -18.93
C ARG A 159 29.98 -37.61 -18.29
N PHE A 160 29.83 -37.79 -16.98
CA PHE A 160 30.36 -38.96 -16.27
C PHE A 160 29.72 -40.26 -16.77
N ARG A 161 28.39 -40.28 -16.97
CA ARG A 161 27.69 -41.44 -17.55
C ARG A 161 28.19 -41.79 -18.95
N ALA A 162 28.42 -40.78 -19.79
CA ALA A 162 28.93 -40.97 -21.15
C ALA A 162 30.37 -41.51 -21.20
N LEU A 163 31.22 -41.12 -20.23
CA LEU A 163 32.60 -41.63 -20.12
C LEU A 163 32.70 -43.03 -19.51
N LYS A 164 31.66 -43.47 -18.79
CA LYS A 164 31.58 -44.80 -18.17
C LYS A 164 31.00 -45.86 -19.13
N ALA A 165 30.24 -45.43 -20.13
CA ALA A 165 29.71 -46.27 -21.20
C ALA A 165 30.79 -46.56 -22.24
#